data_AF-A0A4U1CYP9-F1
#
_entry.id   AF-A0A4U1CYP9-F1
#
_cell.length_a   1.000
_cell.length_b   1.000
_cell.length_c   1.000
_cell.angle_alpha   90.00
_cell.angle_beta   90.00
_cell.angle_gamma   90.00
#
_symmetry.space_group_name_H-M   'P 1'
#
loop_
_entity.id
_entity.type
_entity.pdbx_description
1 polymer ?
#
loop_
_entity_poly.entity_id
_entity_poly.type
_entity_poly.pdbx_seq_one_letter_code
_entity_poly.pdbx_strand_id
1 'polypeptide(L)'
;MKKNYNSIRTLDDLHGEVYRLKADYKHRGVMLKEDSKAYISQFSIGNLIKKYATPSSFLKFDEKTNVSSKIMSIALPLLLNSTIFKGSGVITKALGALVSGKVGKSLDAENLSGMFNMVKSLFTKKDKKKDVGFVDYGIPPDSETY
;
A
#
# COMPACT_ATOMS: atom_id res chain seq x y z
N MET A 1 -14.09 48.56 -6.16
CA MET A 1 -14.09 49.93 -5.61
C MET A 1 -13.71 50.90 -6.73
N LYS A 2 -14.55 51.89 -7.01
CA LYS A 2 -14.29 52.91 -8.04
C LYS A 2 -13.29 53.92 -7.47
N LYS A 3 -12.14 54.12 -8.12
CA LYS A 3 -11.15 55.11 -7.67
C LYS A 3 -11.69 56.51 -7.96
N ASN A 4 -11.67 57.38 -6.95
CA ASN A 4 -12.07 58.77 -7.06
C ASN A 4 -10.81 59.64 -7.00
N TYR A 5 -10.54 60.39 -8.07
CA TYR A 5 -9.35 61.22 -8.21
C TYR A 5 -9.64 62.71 -7.99
N ASN A 6 -10.86 63.08 -7.62
CA ASN A 6 -11.30 64.47 -7.45
C ASN A 6 -10.64 65.18 -6.25
N SER A 7 -9.87 64.45 -5.43
CA SER A 7 -9.13 64.98 -4.28
C SER A 7 -7.72 65.46 -4.63
N ILE A 8 -7.18 65.14 -5.81
CA ILE A 8 -5.83 65.57 -6.22
C ILE A 8 -5.93 67.00 -6.75
N ARG A 9 -5.45 67.97 -5.98
CA ARG A 9 -5.55 69.39 -6.34
C ARG A 9 -4.18 70.07 -6.45
N THR A 10 -3.15 69.47 -5.86
CA THR A 10 -1.78 69.99 -5.88
C THR A 10 -0.80 68.97 -6.46
N LEU A 11 0.40 69.45 -6.85
CA LEU A 11 1.48 68.58 -7.32
C LEU A 11 1.99 67.64 -6.23
N ASP A 12 1.95 68.07 -4.96
CA ASP A 12 2.35 67.25 -3.83
C ASP A 12 1.38 66.08 -3.61
N ASP A 13 0.06 66.34 -3.69
CA ASP A 13 -0.97 65.30 -3.67
C ASP A 13 -0.75 64.24 -4.76
N LEU A 14 -0.37 64.69 -5.96
CA LEU A 14 -0.11 63.81 -7.09
C LEU A 14 1.11 62.92 -6.82
N HIS A 15 2.21 63.48 -6.32
CA HIS A 15 3.39 62.69 -5.96
C HIS A 15 3.08 61.69 -4.84
N GLY A 16 2.34 62.11 -3.81
CA GLY A 16 1.90 61.22 -2.73
C GLY A 16 1.06 60.04 -3.26
N GLU A 17 0.13 60.32 -4.17
CA GLU A 17 -0.70 59.28 -4.79
C GLU A 17 0.13 58.33 -5.68
N VAL A 18 1.13 58.84 -6.41
CA VAL A 18 2.06 58.02 -7.19
C VAL A 18 2.86 57.09 -6.29
N TYR A 19 3.39 57.60 -5.17
CA TYR A 19 4.11 56.76 -4.20
C TYR A 19 3.20 55.69 -3.59
N ARG A 20 1.96 56.06 -3.24
CA ARG A 20 0.96 55.12 -2.73
C ARG A 20 0.65 54.02 -3.74
N LEU A 21 0.39 54.39 -5.00
CA LEU A 21 0.12 53.44 -6.09
C LEU A 21 1.30 52.50 -6.33
N LYS A 22 2.53 53.01 -6.26
CA LYS A 22 3.75 52.21 -6.43
C LYS A 22 3.94 51.21 -5.29
N ALA A 23 3.66 51.62 -4.05
CA ALA A 23 3.69 50.74 -2.89
C ALA A 23 2.61 49.65 -2.99
N ASP A 24 1.37 50.02 -3.31
CA ASP A 24 0.25 49.10 -3.52
C ASP A 24 0.55 48.09 -4.62
N TYR A 25 1.10 48.54 -5.76
CA TYR A 25 1.47 47.68 -6.86
C TYR A 25 2.50 46.64 -6.44
N LYS A 26 3.56 47.08 -5.75
CA LYS A 26 4.61 46.19 -5.26
C LYS A 26 4.05 45.16 -4.28
N HIS A 27 3.19 45.60 -3.36
CA HIS A 27 2.55 44.71 -2.38
C HIS A 27 1.67 43.66 -3.05
N ARG A 28 0.80 44.07 -3.99
CA ARG A 28 -0.05 43.16 -4.76
C ARG A 28 0.76 42.16 -5.59
N GLY A 29 1.89 42.58 -6.14
CA GLY A 29 2.80 41.69 -6.88
C GLY A 29 3.39 40.57 -6.01
N VAL A 30 3.73 40.88 -4.75
CA VAL A 30 4.20 39.87 -3.78
C VAL A 30 3.07 38.90 -3.43
N MET A 31 1.88 39.42 -3.10
CA MET A 31 0.71 38.61 -2.78
C MET A 31 0.35 37.66 -3.92
N LEU A 32 0.33 38.17 -5.17
CA LEU A 32 0.04 37.35 -6.34
C LEU A 32 1.04 36.21 -6.53
N LYS A 33 2.33 36.46 -6.25
CA LYS A 33 3.37 35.43 -6.34
C LYS A 33 3.16 34.34 -5.28
N GLU A 34 2.82 34.72 -4.06
CA GLU A 34 2.54 33.79 -2.96
C GLU A 34 1.28 32.96 -3.25
N ASP A 35 0.20 33.61 -3.69
CA ASP A 35 -1.04 32.95 -4.08
C ASP A 35 -0.84 31.99 -5.26
N SER A 36 -0.07 32.40 -6.27
CA SER A 36 0.25 31.54 -7.42
C SER A 36 1.03 30.31 -6.98
N LYS A 37 2.01 30.48 -6.07
CA LYS A 37 2.77 29.35 -5.52
C LYS A 37 1.85 28.39 -4.74
N ALA A 38 0.95 28.94 -3.93
CA ALA A 38 -0.03 28.14 -3.19
C ALA A 38 -0.95 27.37 -4.16
N TYR A 39 -1.48 28.04 -5.19
CA TYR A 39 -2.34 27.41 -6.20
C TYR A 39 -1.63 26.29 -6.97
N ILE A 40 -0.42 26.54 -7.49
CA ILE A 40 0.36 25.54 -8.22
C ILE A 40 0.68 24.33 -7.33
N SER A 41 0.97 24.56 -6.04
CA SER A 41 1.28 23.47 -5.11
C SER A 41 0.10 22.50 -4.88
N GLN A 42 -1.15 22.94 -5.10
CA GLN A 42 -2.33 22.07 -5.02
C GLN A 42 -2.35 21.01 -6.13
N PHE A 43 -1.75 21.32 -7.29
CA PHE A 43 -1.61 20.40 -8.41
C PHE A 43 -0.31 19.61 -8.39
N SER A 44 0.51 19.75 -7.32
CA SER A 44 1.68 18.90 -7.18
C SER A 44 1.29 17.44 -7.08
N ILE A 45 2.09 16.56 -7.70
CA ILE A 45 1.87 15.11 -7.72
C ILE A 45 1.70 14.58 -6.29
N GLY A 46 2.45 15.09 -5.31
CA GLY A 46 2.30 14.71 -3.90
C GLY A 46 0.93 15.07 -3.30
N ASN A 47 0.40 16.26 -3.59
CA ASN A 47 -0.92 16.66 -3.11
C ASN A 47 -2.06 15.97 -3.86
N LEU A 48 -1.90 15.69 -5.15
CA LEU A 48 -2.83 14.86 -5.91
C LEU A 48 -2.85 13.44 -5.34
N ILE A 49 -1.69 12.81 -5.13
CA ILE A 49 -1.59 11.50 -4.49
C ILE A 49 -2.25 11.53 -3.11
N LYS A 50 -1.98 12.52 -2.25
CA LYS A 50 -2.66 12.62 -0.94
C LYS A 50 -4.19 12.74 -1.06
N LYS A 51 -4.68 13.49 -2.05
CA LYS A 51 -6.12 13.69 -2.29
C LYS A 51 -6.81 12.42 -2.82
N TYR A 52 -6.13 11.61 -3.62
CA TYR A 52 -6.70 10.42 -4.25
C TYR A 52 -6.33 9.10 -3.56
N ALA A 53 -5.22 9.05 -2.83
CA ALA A 53 -4.77 7.90 -2.02
C ALA A 53 -5.36 7.91 -0.61
N THR A 54 -6.53 8.53 -0.42
CA THR A 54 -7.32 8.35 0.81
C THR A 54 -7.99 6.98 0.77
N PRO A 55 -7.94 6.18 1.85
CA PRO A 55 -8.56 4.85 1.89
C PRO A 55 -10.04 4.89 1.50
N SER A 56 -10.76 5.93 1.92
CA SER A 56 -12.18 6.10 1.61
C SER A 56 -12.47 6.33 0.13
N SER A 57 -11.57 7.00 -0.60
CA SER A 57 -11.70 7.20 -2.05
C SER A 57 -11.35 5.92 -2.81
N PHE A 58 -10.34 5.18 -2.35
CA PHE A 58 -9.97 3.87 -2.90
C PHE A 58 -11.11 2.86 -2.73
N LEU A 59 -11.74 2.78 -1.56
CA LEU A 59 -12.88 1.89 -1.29
C LEU A 59 -14.10 2.22 -2.17
N LYS A 60 -14.43 3.51 -2.34
CA LYS A 60 -15.53 3.95 -3.23
C LYS A 60 -15.24 3.71 -4.71
N PHE A 61 -13.97 3.79 -5.11
CA PHE A 61 -13.55 3.48 -6.48
C PHE A 61 -13.58 1.96 -6.71
N ASP A 62 -13.19 1.19 -5.70
CA ASP A 62 -13.17 -0.26 -5.73
C ASP A 62 -14.56 -0.88 -5.84
N GLU A 63 -15.54 -0.39 -5.06
CA GLU A 63 -16.94 -0.83 -5.16
C GLU A 63 -17.49 -0.73 -6.59
N LYS A 64 -17.05 0.27 -7.36
CA LYS A 64 -17.52 0.51 -8.73
C LYS A 64 -16.71 -0.23 -9.79
N THR A 65 -15.45 -0.53 -9.54
CA THR A 65 -14.52 -0.97 -10.60
C THR A 65 -13.85 -2.30 -10.33
N ASN A 66 -14.04 -2.91 -9.15
CA ASN A 66 -13.36 -4.15 -8.74
C ASN A 66 -11.84 -4.08 -8.99
N VAL A 67 -11.25 -2.90 -8.81
CA VAL A 67 -9.84 -2.64 -9.11
C VAL A 67 -8.95 -3.15 -7.98
N SER A 68 -9.42 -3.12 -6.73
CA SER A 68 -8.74 -3.74 -5.60
C SER A 68 -8.58 -5.23 -5.84
N SER A 69 -9.61 -5.94 -6.28
CA SER A 69 -9.51 -7.39 -6.48
C SER A 69 -8.50 -7.75 -7.57
N LYS A 70 -8.38 -6.95 -8.63
CA LYS A 70 -7.35 -7.11 -9.69
C LYS A 70 -5.95 -6.72 -9.22
N ILE A 71 -5.81 -5.66 -8.44
CA ILE A 71 -4.51 -5.25 -7.89
C ILE A 71 -4.05 -6.27 -6.84
N MET A 72 -4.95 -6.70 -5.97
CA MET A 72 -4.71 -7.68 -4.91
C MET A 72 -4.37 -9.05 -5.49
N SER A 73 -5.02 -9.49 -6.58
CA SER A 73 -4.68 -10.76 -7.23
C SER A 73 -3.27 -10.79 -7.83
N ILE A 74 -2.71 -9.62 -8.18
CA ILE A 74 -1.32 -9.48 -8.65
C ILE A 74 -0.36 -9.23 -7.48
N ALA A 75 -0.74 -8.35 -6.56
CA ALA A 75 0.09 -7.93 -5.43
C ALA A 75 0.24 -9.03 -4.37
N LEU A 76 -0.82 -9.79 -4.08
CA LEU A 76 -0.81 -10.82 -3.04
C LEU A 76 0.20 -11.94 -3.33
N PRO A 77 0.29 -12.53 -4.54
CA PRO A 77 1.37 -13.45 -4.91
C PRO A 77 2.77 -12.86 -4.73
N LEU A 78 2.96 -11.60 -5.10
CA LEU A 78 4.27 -10.92 -5.01
C LEU A 78 4.67 -10.64 -3.55
N LEU A 79 3.73 -10.20 -2.73
CA LEU A 79 3.93 -9.99 -1.30
C LEU A 79 4.20 -11.32 -0.59
N LEU A 80 3.43 -12.37 -0.88
CA LEU A 80 3.68 -13.70 -0.30
C LEU A 80 5.04 -14.25 -0.72
N ASN A 81 5.45 -14.09 -1.98
CA ASN A 81 6.76 -14.51 -2.47
C ASN A 81 7.92 -13.77 -1.80
N SER A 82 7.72 -12.49 -1.46
CA SER A 82 8.72 -11.64 -0.81
C SER A 82 8.68 -11.65 0.72
N THR A 83 7.65 -12.21 1.36
CA THR A 83 7.51 -12.24 2.82
C THR A 83 7.51 -13.66 3.38
N ILE A 84 6.46 -14.45 3.11
CA ILE A 84 6.27 -15.81 3.63
C ILE A 84 7.19 -16.82 2.92
N PHE A 85 7.37 -16.69 1.61
CA PHE A 85 8.13 -17.63 0.79
C PHE A 85 9.47 -17.05 0.31
N LYS A 86 10.08 -16.14 1.10
CA LYS A 86 11.38 -15.53 0.79
C LYS A 86 12.38 -16.61 0.34
N GLY A 87 12.92 -16.45 -0.87
CA GLY A 87 13.95 -17.31 -1.44
C GLY A 87 13.48 -18.61 -2.08
N SER A 88 12.21 -19.04 -1.93
CA SER A 88 11.74 -20.29 -2.55
C SER A 88 11.23 -20.09 -3.98
N GLY A 89 10.69 -18.90 -4.29
CA GLY A 89 10.13 -18.59 -5.61
C GLY A 89 8.96 -19.51 -6.00
N VAL A 90 8.37 -20.26 -5.04
CA VAL A 90 7.44 -21.36 -5.31
C VAL A 90 6.18 -20.86 -6.02
N ILE A 91 5.65 -19.71 -5.64
CA ILE A 91 4.46 -19.13 -6.29
C ILE A 91 4.78 -18.71 -7.73
N THR A 92 5.91 -18.03 -7.93
CA THR A 92 6.34 -17.61 -9.28
C THR A 92 6.68 -18.80 -10.17
N LYS A 93 7.29 -19.85 -9.62
CA LYS A 93 7.58 -21.11 -10.32
C LYS A 93 6.31 -21.91 -10.62
N ALA A 94 5.34 -21.94 -9.70
CA ALA A 94 4.06 -22.60 -9.92
C ALA A 94 3.23 -21.87 -10.99
N LEU A 95 3.15 -20.54 -10.94
CA LEU A 95 2.52 -19.74 -11.99
C LEU A 95 3.24 -19.92 -13.33
N GLY A 96 4.57 -19.89 -13.35
CA GLY A 96 5.37 -20.14 -14.55
C GLY A 96 5.18 -21.56 -15.11
N ALA A 97 5.08 -22.57 -14.25
CA ALA A 97 4.83 -23.96 -14.66
C ALA A 97 3.42 -24.15 -15.21
N LEU A 98 2.41 -23.52 -14.59
CA LEU A 98 1.02 -23.52 -15.06
C LEU A 98 0.90 -22.80 -16.42
N VAL A 99 1.51 -21.62 -16.56
CA VAL A 99 1.53 -20.87 -17.83
C VAL A 99 2.34 -21.62 -18.91
N SER A 100 3.42 -22.31 -18.53
CA SER A 100 4.24 -23.09 -19.45
C SER A 100 3.59 -24.41 -19.89
N GLY A 101 2.40 -24.77 -19.38
CA GLY A 101 1.72 -26.03 -19.73
C GLY A 101 2.47 -27.30 -19.31
N LYS A 102 3.58 -27.19 -18.56
CA LYS A 102 4.44 -28.31 -18.15
C LYS A 102 3.85 -29.15 -17.01
N VAL A 103 2.73 -28.72 -16.46
CA VAL A 103 2.02 -29.39 -15.35
C VAL A 103 1.26 -30.64 -15.82
N GLY A 104 0.93 -30.76 -17.12
CA GLY A 104 0.10 -31.85 -17.63
C GLY A 104 0.76 -33.22 -17.83
N LYS A 105 2.09 -33.37 -17.64
CA LYS A 105 2.80 -34.62 -17.96
C LYS A 105 3.59 -35.27 -16.81
N SER A 106 3.67 -34.66 -15.63
CA SER A 106 4.49 -35.19 -14.52
C SER A 106 3.85 -35.08 -13.13
N LEU A 107 2.52 -34.88 -13.05
CA LEU A 107 1.82 -34.92 -11.78
C LEU A 107 1.28 -36.33 -11.53
N ASP A 108 2.15 -37.16 -10.98
CA ASP A 108 1.75 -38.40 -10.32
C ASP A 108 0.88 -38.08 -9.09
N ALA A 109 -0.18 -38.85 -8.85
CA ALA A 109 -1.20 -38.57 -7.83
C ALA A 109 -0.62 -38.51 -6.40
N GLU A 110 0.54 -39.14 -6.19
CA GLU A 110 1.30 -39.11 -4.94
C GLU A 110 1.90 -37.72 -4.63
N ASN A 111 2.30 -36.95 -5.64
CA ASN A 111 2.86 -35.61 -5.44
C ASN A 111 1.78 -34.56 -5.16
N LEU A 112 0.61 -34.70 -5.77
CA LEU A 112 -0.57 -33.85 -5.53
C LEU A 112 -1.14 -34.05 -4.12
N SER A 113 -1.20 -35.30 -3.64
CA SER A 113 -1.65 -35.60 -2.28
C SER A 113 -0.66 -35.11 -1.22
N GLY A 114 0.66 -35.22 -1.49
CA GLY A 114 1.71 -34.64 -0.65
C GLY A 114 1.63 -33.10 -0.57
N MET A 115 1.44 -32.42 -1.71
CA MET A 115 1.25 -30.97 -1.74
C MET A 115 -0.06 -30.53 -1.07
N PHE A 116 -1.15 -31.26 -1.27
CA PHE A 116 -2.42 -30.99 -0.61
C PHE A 116 -2.31 -31.13 0.91
N ASN A 117 -1.66 -32.18 1.41
CA ASN A 117 -1.42 -32.37 2.84
C ASN A 117 -0.47 -31.32 3.41
N MET A 118 0.54 -30.88 2.65
CA MET A 118 1.43 -29.79 3.06
C MET A 118 0.69 -28.45 3.16
N VAL A 119 -0.14 -28.11 2.17
CA VAL A 119 -0.99 -26.91 2.21
C VAL A 119 -2.02 -27.02 3.34
N LYS A 120 -2.68 -28.17 3.50
CA LYS A 120 -3.63 -28.41 4.58
C LYS A 120 -2.97 -28.23 5.95
N SER A 121 -1.76 -28.78 6.16
CA SER A 121 -1.02 -28.65 7.42
C SER A 121 -0.50 -27.23 7.71
N LEU A 122 -0.30 -26.40 6.68
CA LEU A 122 0.03 -24.97 6.82
C LEU A 122 -1.18 -24.13 7.23
N PHE A 123 -2.40 -24.51 6.81
CA PHE A 123 -3.64 -23.79 7.10
C PHE A 123 -4.42 -24.34 8.31
N THR A 124 -4.23 -25.61 8.68
CA THR A 124 -4.74 -26.13 9.96
C THR A 124 -3.76 -25.76 11.06
N LYS A 125 -4.18 -24.87 11.97
CA LYS A 125 -3.44 -24.50 13.19
C LYS A 125 -2.85 -25.74 13.85
N LYS A 126 -1.55 -25.67 14.20
CA LYS A 126 -0.88 -26.63 15.09
C LYS A 126 -1.66 -26.69 16.42
N ASP A 127 -2.54 -27.68 16.56
CA ASP A 127 -2.94 -28.12 17.88
C ASP A 127 -1.67 -28.64 18.56
N LYS A 128 -1.35 -28.03 19.70
CA LYS A 128 -0.17 -28.37 20.50
C LYS A 128 -0.21 -29.87 20.76
N LYS A 129 0.78 -30.61 20.23
CA LYS A 129 1.04 -31.98 20.69
C LYS A 129 1.22 -31.87 22.21
N LYS A 130 0.32 -32.51 22.96
CA LYS A 130 0.51 -32.70 24.40
C LYS A 130 1.88 -33.33 24.58
N ASP A 131 2.70 -32.73 25.43
CA ASP A 131 3.95 -33.28 25.89
C ASP A 131 3.74 -34.77 26.21
N VAL A 132 4.53 -35.63 25.59
CA VAL A 132 4.59 -37.04 25.97
C VAL A 132 5.19 -37.06 27.36
N GLY A 133 4.32 -37.08 28.37
CA GLY A 133 4.71 -37.39 29.73
C GLY A 133 5.46 -38.71 29.72
N PHE A 134 6.63 -38.72 30.37
CA PHE A 134 7.47 -39.89 30.61
C PHE A 134 6.58 -41.09 30.95
N VAL A 135 6.48 -42.06 30.03
CA VAL A 135 5.84 -43.33 30.33
C VAL A 135 6.87 -44.12 31.11
N ASP A 136 6.68 -44.20 32.43
CA ASP A 136 7.47 -45.05 33.30
C ASP A 136 7.13 -46.51 32.96
N TYR A 137 7.96 -47.10 32.11
CA TYR A 137 7.91 -48.52 31.81
C TYR A 137 8.49 -49.25 33.01
N GLY A 138 7.66 -49.41 34.04
CA GLY A 138 8.00 -50.17 35.24
C GLY A 138 8.64 -51.51 34.88
N ILE A 139 9.71 -51.85 35.61
CA ILE A 139 10.52 -53.05 35.40
C ILE A 139 9.59 -54.27 35.31
N PRO A 140 9.59 -55.04 34.20
CA PRO A 140 8.71 -56.18 34.06
C PRO A 140 9.03 -57.22 35.15
N PRO A 141 8.01 -57.74 35.87
CA PRO A 141 8.23 -58.69 36.94
C PRO A 141 8.48 -60.06 36.32
N ASP A 142 9.73 -60.49 36.22
CA ASP A 142 10.12 -61.91 36.10
C ASP A 142 11.65 -62.09 36.16
N SER A 143 12.29 -61.62 37.25
CA SER A 143 13.72 -61.88 37.48
C SER A 143 14.07 -62.45 38.86
N GLU A 144 13.09 -62.91 39.64
CA GLU A 144 13.35 -63.53 40.95
C GLU A 144 12.50 -64.80 41.14
N THR A 145 13.02 -65.93 40.66
CA THR A 145 12.86 -67.24 41.32
C THR A 145 13.91 -68.23 40.80
N TYR A 146 15.03 -68.29 41.51
CA TYR A 146 15.80 -69.51 41.79
C TYR A 146 16.10 -69.53 43.29
#